data_AF-A0A2W4PB54-F1
#
_entry.id   AF-A0A2W4PB54-F1
#
_cell.length_a   1.000
_cell.length_b   1.000
_cell.length_c   1.000
_cell.angle_alpha   90.00
_cell.angle_beta   90.00
_cell.angle_gamma   90.00
#
_symmetry.space_group_name_H-M   'P 1'
#
loop_
_entity.id
_entity.type
_entity.pdbx_description
1 polymer ?
#
loop_
_entity_poly.entity_id
_entity_poly.type
_entity_poly.pdbx_seq_one_letter_code
_entity_poly.pdbx_strand_id
1 'polypeptide(L)'
;MITVPTAGIRERTSSSIPRWLTAVMVVVPFLALFLLGSGATGSCGASTELTIDVVTGDVVDCDGNPYTGRQSAGGGTDFIAMGQGIYEGTAISGVGCFGCHGASGQGVGNFPALTGVLTTFSACTDHIEWVTLGTNGFQGAGRGTYGDTGKTVGGAGNMPGFGGSLTPEQIAAVAAFDRVRFGGAAPDKALGASGRAGGKGPRKSGG
;
A
#
# COMPACT_ATOMS: atom_id res chain seq x y z
N MET A 1 -8.47 0.84 -58.45
CA MET A 1 -9.35 1.00 -57.26
C MET A 1 -10.28 -0.19 -57.24
N ILE A 2 -10.12 -1.09 -56.27
CA ILE A 2 -11.05 -2.21 -56.05
C ILE A 2 -11.89 -1.82 -54.83
N THR A 3 -13.21 -1.74 -55.01
CA THR A 3 -14.17 -1.44 -53.95
C THR A 3 -14.83 -2.74 -53.52
N VAL A 4 -14.57 -3.18 -52.29
CA VAL A 4 -15.32 -4.28 -51.67
C VAL A 4 -16.50 -3.66 -50.91
N PRO A 5 -17.76 -4.10 -51.15
CA PRO A 5 -18.93 -3.45 -50.60
C PRO A 5 -19.22 -3.96 -49.19
N THR A 6 -18.63 -3.32 -48.19
CA THR A 6 -19.18 -3.34 -46.84
C THR A 6 -19.26 -1.90 -46.33
N ALA A 7 -20.49 -1.42 -46.09
CA ALA A 7 -20.82 -0.19 -45.38
C ALA A 7 -20.42 1.17 -46.00
N GLY A 8 -20.43 1.34 -47.33
CA GLY A 8 -20.44 2.68 -47.96
C GLY A 8 -19.17 3.54 -47.80
N ILE A 9 -18.11 3.01 -47.19
CA ILE A 9 -16.82 3.67 -47.05
C ILE A 9 -15.96 3.36 -48.29
N ARG A 10 -15.49 4.39 -48.99
CA ARG A 10 -14.54 4.24 -50.10
C ARG A 10 -13.12 4.25 -49.54
N GLU A 11 -12.52 3.07 -49.35
CA GLU A 11 -11.11 2.97 -48.96
C GLU A 11 -10.19 3.27 -50.15
N ARG A 12 -9.24 4.19 -49.96
CA ARG A 12 -8.26 4.57 -50.99
C ARG A 12 -7.08 3.59 -50.92
N THR A 13 -7.26 2.40 -51.51
CA THR A 13 -6.31 1.27 -51.49
C THR A 13 -4.95 1.52 -52.17
N SER A 14 -4.68 2.73 -52.67
CA SER A 14 -3.41 3.10 -53.34
C SER A 14 -2.55 4.08 -52.55
N SER A 15 -2.82 4.26 -51.25
CA SER A 15 -2.06 5.19 -50.42
C SER A 15 -0.78 4.50 -49.96
N SER A 16 0.36 4.83 -50.58
CA SER A 16 1.66 4.33 -50.13
C SER A 16 1.92 4.83 -48.71
N ILE A 17 2.41 3.95 -47.83
CA ILE A 17 2.68 4.27 -46.43
C ILE A 17 3.63 5.48 -46.36
N PRO A 18 3.33 6.53 -45.58
CA PRO A 18 4.24 7.66 -45.43
C PRO A 18 5.61 7.18 -44.91
N ARG A 19 6.70 7.67 -45.52
CA ARG A 19 8.07 7.22 -45.20
C ARG A 19 8.40 7.30 -43.70
N TRP A 20 7.85 8.27 -42.99
CA TRP A 20 8.04 8.41 -41.54
C TRP A 20 7.39 7.26 -40.75
N LEU A 21 6.23 6.75 -41.16
CA LEU A 21 5.56 5.64 -40.50
C LEU A 21 6.31 4.33 -40.75
N THR A 22 6.84 4.13 -41.96
CA THR A 22 7.74 3.01 -42.24
C THR A 22 9.00 3.09 -41.39
N ALA A 23 9.59 4.27 -41.22
CA ALA A 23 10.76 4.45 -40.35
C ALA A 23 10.42 4.13 -38.89
N VAL A 24 9.27 4.55 -38.36
CA VAL A 24 8.82 4.19 -37.00
C VAL A 24 8.62 2.68 -36.87
N MET A 25 7.95 2.04 -37.83
CA MET A 25 7.69 0.59 -37.82
C MET A 25 8.96 -0.25 -37.92
N VAL A 26 10.08 0.31 -38.39
CA VAL A 26 11.39 -0.34 -38.36
C VAL A 26 12.16 0.04 -37.10
N VAL A 27 12.25 1.31 -36.73
CA VAL A 27 13.09 1.75 -35.61
C VAL A 27 12.55 1.24 -34.27
N VAL A 28 11.23 1.23 -34.06
CA VAL A 28 10.63 0.81 -32.78
C VAL A 28 10.94 -0.65 -32.41
N PRO A 29 10.75 -1.66 -33.28
CA PRO A 29 11.09 -3.04 -32.92
C PRO A 29 12.59 -3.24 -32.71
N PHE A 30 13.46 -2.53 -33.46
CA PHE A 30 14.91 -2.60 -33.25
C PHE A 30 15.33 -1.94 -31.93
N LEU A 31 14.75 -0.79 -31.58
CA LEU A 31 14.96 -0.13 -30.30
C LEU A 31 14.45 -1.01 -29.15
N ALA A 32 13.30 -1.68 -29.32
CA ALA A 32 12.79 -2.62 -28.34
C ALA A 32 13.77 -3.80 -28.14
N LEU A 33 14.24 -4.44 -29.20
CA LEU A 33 15.25 -5.51 -29.12
C LEU A 33 16.53 -5.04 -28.42
N PHE A 34 16.98 -3.83 -28.74
CA PHE A 34 18.15 -3.23 -28.11
C PHE A 34 17.94 -3.00 -26.61
N LEU A 35 16.79 -2.45 -26.21
CA LEU A 35 16.46 -2.24 -24.80
C LEU A 35 16.30 -3.55 -24.02
N LEU A 36 15.69 -4.59 -24.63
CA LEU A 36 15.59 -5.91 -24.02
C LEU A 36 16.96 -6.57 -23.84
N GLY A 37 17.87 -6.43 -24.81
CA GLY A 37 19.23 -6.97 -24.72
C GLY A 37 20.13 -6.20 -23.74
N SER A 38 19.83 -4.93 -23.48
CA SER A 38 20.61 -4.07 -22.58
C SER A 38 20.19 -4.22 -21.10
N GLY A 39 18.99 -4.75 -20.84
CA GLY A 39 18.37 -4.74 -19.51
C GLY A 39 18.83 -5.81 -18.53
N ALA A 40 19.74 -6.72 -18.92
CA ALA A 40 20.06 -7.91 -18.12
C ALA A 40 21.46 -7.90 -17.45
N THR A 41 22.02 -6.72 -17.20
CA THR A 41 23.32 -6.59 -16.50
C THR A 41 23.25 -5.71 -15.25
N GLY A 42 22.04 -5.45 -14.75
CA GLY A 42 21.85 -4.60 -13.59
C GLY A 42 22.43 -5.22 -12.32
N SER A 43 23.25 -4.45 -11.61
CA SER A 43 23.51 -4.71 -10.20
C SER A 43 22.18 -4.67 -9.44
N CYS A 44 21.93 -5.62 -8.54
CA CYS A 44 20.71 -5.63 -7.74
C CYS A 44 20.40 -4.25 -7.15
N GLY A 45 19.14 -3.80 -7.29
CA GLY A 45 18.69 -2.48 -6.86
C GLY A 45 18.84 -1.36 -7.91
N ALA A 46 19.49 -1.60 -9.04
CA ALA A 46 19.39 -0.73 -10.20
C ALA A 46 18.04 -0.99 -10.91
N SER A 47 17.30 0.06 -11.25
CA SER A 47 16.06 -0.04 -12.05
C SER A 47 14.99 -1.00 -11.50
N THR A 48 14.87 -1.17 -10.18
CA THR A 48 13.92 -2.08 -9.51
C THR A 48 14.14 -3.58 -9.75
N GLU A 49 15.35 -3.98 -10.13
CA GLU A 49 15.71 -5.38 -10.35
C GLU A 49 15.96 -6.14 -9.02
N LEU A 50 15.24 -7.25 -8.83
CA LEU A 50 15.41 -8.22 -7.74
C LEU A 50 16.41 -9.31 -8.15
N THR A 51 17.20 -9.82 -7.21
CA THR A 51 18.05 -10.98 -7.47
C THR A 51 17.19 -12.24 -7.38
N ILE A 52 17.08 -12.99 -8.47
CA ILE A 52 16.42 -14.29 -8.50
C ILE A 52 17.50 -15.35 -8.39
N ASP A 53 17.46 -16.17 -7.34
CA ASP A 53 18.33 -17.34 -7.25
C ASP A 53 17.79 -18.41 -8.21
N VAL A 54 18.49 -18.59 -9.33
CA VAL A 54 18.08 -19.52 -10.39
C VAL A 54 18.20 -21.00 -9.97
N VAL A 55 18.89 -21.30 -8.87
CA VAL A 55 19.13 -22.67 -8.39
C VAL A 55 18.03 -23.10 -7.42
N THR A 56 17.58 -22.22 -6.53
CA THR A 56 16.51 -22.51 -5.57
C THR A 56 15.13 -22.09 -6.05
N GLY A 57 15.05 -21.15 -7.00
CA GLY A 57 13.79 -20.56 -7.46
C GLY A 57 13.19 -19.56 -6.46
N ASP A 58 13.91 -19.23 -5.40
CA ASP A 58 13.49 -18.26 -4.41
C ASP A 58 13.83 -16.84 -4.86
N VAL A 59 12.91 -15.91 -4.61
CA VAL A 59 13.19 -14.49 -4.74
C VAL A 59 14.04 -14.11 -3.53
N VAL A 60 15.22 -13.53 -3.78
CA VAL A 60 16.12 -13.06 -2.73
C VAL A 60 16.38 -11.58 -2.89
N ASP A 61 16.72 -11.01 -1.76
CA ASP A 61 17.02 -9.60 -1.66
C ASP A 61 18.41 -9.26 -2.20
N CYS A 62 18.70 -7.98 -2.43
CA CYS A 62 20.04 -7.52 -2.81
C CYS A 62 21.12 -7.80 -1.76
N ASP A 63 20.68 -8.04 -0.52
CA ASP A 63 21.52 -8.42 0.61
C ASP A 63 21.58 -9.96 0.82
N GLY A 64 21.00 -10.76 -0.08
CA GLY A 64 21.05 -12.23 -0.06
C GLY A 64 20.10 -12.92 0.92
N ASN A 65 19.27 -12.16 1.64
CA ASN A 65 18.24 -12.73 2.49
C ASN A 65 16.99 -13.16 1.70
N PRO A 66 16.19 -14.11 2.19
CA PRO A 66 14.92 -14.49 1.56
C PRO A 66 14.01 -13.27 1.41
N TYR A 67 13.35 -13.15 0.26
CA TYR A 67 12.41 -12.06 0.01
C TYR A 67 11.19 -12.19 0.92
N THR A 68 11.14 -11.38 1.98
CA THR A 68 10.04 -11.35 2.95
C THR A 68 8.97 -10.32 2.60
N GLY A 69 8.95 -9.83 1.35
CA GLY A 69 8.09 -8.71 0.92
C GLY A 69 8.53 -7.36 1.52
N ARG A 70 9.80 -7.27 1.91
CA ARG A 70 10.32 -6.18 2.72
C ARG A 70 11.52 -5.51 2.07
N GLN A 71 11.38 -4.89 0.89
CA GLN A 71 12.34 -3.88 0.45
C GLN A 71 11.75 -2.67 -0.28
N SER A 72 12.29 -1.53 0.12
CA SER A 72 12.71 -0.41 -0.73
C SER A 72 11.98 -0.23 -2.07
N ALA A 73 11.15 0.81 -2.10
CA ALA A 73 10.84 1.56 -3.32
C ALA A 73 10.13 0.83 -4.48
N GLY A 74 9.34 -0.21 -4.20
CA GLY A 74 8.27 -0.68 -5.09
C GLY A 74 7.57 -1.93 -4.53
N GLY A 75 6.28 -1.97 -4.18
CA GLY A 75 5.20 -1.01 -4.38
C GLY A 75 4.44 -0.72 -3.09
N GLY A 76 4.36 0.57 -2.74
CA GLY A 76 3.49 1.06 -1.67
C GLY A 76 2.02 0.67 -1.81
N THR A 77 1.61 0.24 -3.01
CA THR A 77 0.29 -0.29 -3.31
C THR A 77 -0.03 -1.56 -2.53
N ASP A 78 0.93 -2.46 -2.29
CA ASP A 78 0.67 -3.75 -1.64
C ASP A 78 0.42 -3.59 -0.15
N PHE A 79 1.16 -2.66 0.49
CA PHE A 79 0.97 -2.33 1.90
C PHE A 79 -0.36 -1.60 2.15
N ILE A 80 -0.73 -0.67 1.26
CA ILE A 80 -2.03 0.01 1.33
C ILE A 80 -3.17 -0.97 1.01
N ALA A 81 -3.00 -1.89 0.06
CA ALA A 81 -3.97 -2.93 -0.27
C ALA A 81 -4.17 -3.93 0.89
N MET A 82 -3.10 -4.31 1.59
CA MET A 82 -3.20 -5.10 2.83
C MET A 82 -4.04 -4.38 3.88
N GLY A 83 -3.75 -3.09 4.12
CA GLY A 83 -4.53 -2.27 5.05
C GLY A 83 -6.00 -2.18 4.67
N GLN A 84 -6.29 -2.00 3.38
CA GLN A 84 -7.66 -1.99 2.85
C GLN A 84 -8.38 -3.32 3.12
N GLY A 85 -7.75 -4.46 2.81
CA GLY A 85 -8.38 -5.77 3.01
C GLY A 85 -8.70 -6.04 4.47
N ILE A 86 -7.86 -5.59 5.41
CA ILE A 86 -8.14 -5.69 6.85
C ILE A 86 -9.26 -4.72 7.25
N TYR A 87 -9.25 -3.49 6.72
CA TYR A 87 -10.29 -2.49 6.98
C TYR A 87 -11.69 -3.00 6.60
N GLU A 88 -11.79 -3.58 5.40
CA GLU A 88 -13.01 -4.17 4.85
C GLU A 88 -13.38 -5.52 5.49
N GLY A 89 -12.44 -6.13 6.21
CA GLY A 89 -12.59 -7.44 6.84
C GLY A 89 -12.55 -8.62 5.87
N THR A 90 -11.92 -8.43 4.70
CA THR A 90 -11.70 -9.47 3.70
C THR A 90 -10.37 -10.21 3.88
N ALA A 91 -9.40 -9.59 4.57
CA ALA A 91 -8.07 -10.17 4.75
C ALA A 91 -7.93 -11.07 5.99
N ILE A 92 -8.61 -10.75 7.10
CA ILE A 92 -8.47 -11.46 8.39
C ILE A 92 -9.85 -11.73 8.97
N SER A 93 -10.18 -13.02 9.16
CA SER A 93 -11.47 -13.43 9.71
C SER A 93 -11.70 -12.85 11.10
N GLY A 94 -12.88 -12.28 11.32
CA GLY A 94 -13.27 -11.67 12.60
C GLY A 94 -12.68 -10.28 12.86
N VAL A 95 -11.91 -9.72 11.92
CA VAL A 95 -11.42 -8.33 11.98
C VAL A 95 -12.08 -7.53 10.87
N GLY A 96 -12.64 -6.37 11.18
CA GLY A 96 -13.25 -5.47 10.20
C GLY A 96 -13.51 -4.09 10.79
N CYS A 97 -12.78 -3.08 10.32
CA CYS A 97 -12.83 -1.72 10.84
C CYS A 97 -14.07 -0.95 10.34
N PHE A 98 -14.50 -1.23 9.11
CA PHE A 98 -15.60 -0.53 8.45
C PHE A 98 -16.95 -0.68 9.18
N GLY A 99 -17.14 -1.74 9.98
CA GLY A 99 -18.39 -1.97 10.72
C GLY A 99 -18.72 -0.85 11.71
N CYS A 100 -17.69 -0.21 12.27
CA CYS A 100 -17.84 0.94 13.17
C CYS A 100 -17.50 2.26 12.46
N HIS A 101 -16.42 2.29 11.68
CA HIS A 101 -15.94 3.51 11.03
C HIS A 101 -16.63 3.81 9.68
N GLY A 102 -17.51 2.94 9.21
CA GLY A 102 -18.21 3.05 7.93
C GLY A 102 -17.36 2.65 6.73
N ALA A 103 -17.99 2.21 5.64
CA ALA A 103 -17.28 1.75 4.43
C ALA A 103 -16.35 2.82 3.80
N SER A 104 -16.64 4.10 4.01
CA SER A 104 -15.86 5.24 3.51
C SER A 104 -15.17 6.01 4.65
N GLY A 105 -15.02 5.42 5.84
CA GLY A 105 -14.41 6.09 6.99
C GLY A 105 -15.25 7.24 7.53
N GLN A 106 -16.55 7.29 7.21
CA GLN A 106 -17.45 8.38 7.55
C GLN A 106 -18.00 8.33 8.99
N GLY A 107 -17.73 7.25 9.73
CA GLY A 107 -18.32 6.97 11.04
C GLY A 107 -19.76 6.47 10.95
N VAL A 108 -20.25 5.85 12.03
CA VAL A 108 -21.63 5.37 12.13
C VAL A 108 -22.14 5.64 13.56
N GLY A 109 -23.21 6.43 13.70
CA GLY A 109 -23.76 6.77 15.02
C GLY A 109 -22.72 7.48 15.90
N ASN A 110 -22.39 6.88 17.05
CA ASN A 110 -21.37 7.42 17.96
C ASN A 110 -19.93 7.06 17.54
N PHE A 111 -19.73 6.11 16.62
CA PHE A 111 -18.40 5.72 16.17
C PHE A 111 -17.79 6.81 15.27
N PRO A 112 -16.53 7.23 15.54
CA PRO A 112 -15.96 8.41 14.91
C PRO A 112 -15.58 8.18 13.44
N ALA A 113 -15.65 9.26 12.65
CA ALA A 113 -15.11 9.31 11.31
C ALA A 113 -13.57 9.30 11.31
N LEU A 114 -12.97 8.71 10.28
CA LEU A 114 -11.52 8.65 10.05
C LEU A 114 -10.99 9.80 9.18
N THR A 115 -11.86 10.68 8.68
CA THR A 115 -11.44 11.86 7.92
C THR A 115 -10.58 12.84 8.72
N GLY A 116 -10.72 12.83 10.06
CA GLY A 116 -9.90 13.61 11.00
C GLY A 116 -8.69 12.85 11.58
N VAL A 117 -8.29 11.72 10.98
CA VAL A 117 -7.24 10.85 11.55
C VAL A 117 -5.89 11.54 11.66
N LEU A 118 -5.52 12.41 10.72
CA LEU A 118 -4.25 13.15 10.79
C LEU A 118 -4.23 14.25 11.85
N THR A 119 -5.40 14.79 12.21
CA THR A 119 -5.53 15.75 13.30
C THR A 119 -5.53 15.05 14.64
N THR A 120 -6.22 13.90 14.72
CA THR A 120 -6.27 13.09 15.95
C THR A 120 -4.92 12.46 16.25
N PHE A 121 -4.22 11.99 15.23
CA PHE A 121 -2.92 11.36 15.30
C PHE A 121 -2.00 11.97 14.23
N SER A 122 -1.27 13.01 14.59
CA SER A 122 -0.23 13.59 13.74
C SER A 122 0.87 12.55 13.50
N ALA A 123 1.31 11.85 14.55
CA ALA A 123 2.25 10.74 14.48
C ALA A 123 1.54 9.42 14.16
N CYS A 124 2.10 8.65 13.21
CA CYS A 124 1.54 7.34 12.90
C CYS A 124 1.77 6.32 14.03
N THR A 125 2.82 6.48 14.84
CA THR A 125 3.08 5.62 15.99
C THR A 125 1.93 5.64 16.99
N ASP A 126 1.32 6.81 17.19
CA ASP A 126 0.24 6.99 18.16
C ASP A 126 -1.06 6.41 17.60
N HIS A 127 -1.24 6.50 16.28
CA HIS A 127 -2.34 5.80 15.60
C HIS A 127 -2.20 4.28 15.73
N ILE A 128 -1.00 3.74 15.48
CA ILE A 128 -0.70 2.31 15.62
C ILE A 128 -0.90 1.85 17.06
N GLU A 129 -0.45 2.63 18.05
CA GLU A 129 -0.65 2.33 19.47
C GLU A 129 -2.14 2.25 19.82
N TRP A 130 -2.94 3.22 19.36
CA TRP A 130 -4.38 3.23 19.57
C TRP A 130 -5.07 2.00 18.96
N VAL A 131 -4.74 1.61 17.73
CA VAL A 131 -5.28 0.40 17.08
C VAL A 131 -4.83 -0.87 17.81
N THR A 132 -3.60 -0.89 18.33
CA THR A 132 -3.04 -2.05 19.04
C THR A 132 -3.75 -2.29 20.38
N LEU A 133 -3.89 -1.24 21.18
CA LEU A 133 -4.36 -1.34 22.57
C LEU A 133 -5.88 -1.16 22.71
N GLY A 134 -6.47 -0.31 21.86
CA GLY A 134 -7.85 0.10 21.97
C GLY A 134 -8.19 0.73 23.32
N THR A 135 -9.49 0.75 23.61
CA THR A 135 -10.05 1.39 24.81
C THR A 135 -9.58 0.70 26.09
N ASN A 136 -9.71 -0.63 26.15
CA ASN A 136 -9.35 -1.41 27.33
C ASN A 136 -7.84 -1.36 27.62
N GLY A 137 -6.99 -1.40 26.58
CA GLY A 137 -5.54 -1.33 26.77
C GLY A 137 -5.09 0.04 27.29
N PHE A 138 -5.67 1.13 26.80
CA PHE A 138 -5.40 2.48 27.32
C PHE A 138 -5.88 2.65 28.77
N GLN A 139 -7.09 2.18 29.08
CA GLN A 139 -7.62 2.21 30.45
C GLN A 139 -6.77 1.38 31.41
N GLY A 140 -6.35 0.18 31.01
CA GLY A 140 -5.46 -0.67 31.80
C GLY A 140 -4.08 -0.04 32.04
N ALA A 141 -3.62 0.82 31.15
CA ALA A 141 -2.40 1.62 31.31
C ALA A 141 -2.62 2.92 32.12
N GLY A 142 -3.83 3.15 32.66
CA GLY A 142 -4.16 4.36 33.41
C GLY A 142 -4.29 5.64 32.57
N ARG A 143 -4.47 5.52 31.25
CA ARG A 143 -4.58 6.66 30.32
C ARG A 143 -6.05 7.00 30.06
N GLY A 144 -6.43 8.24 30.37
CA GLY A 144 -7.80 8.75 30.16
C GLY A 144 -8.04 9.36 28.77
N THR A 145 -6.98 9.67 28.02
CA THR A 145 -7.06 10.28 26.69
C THR A 145 -6.10 9.63 25.68
N TYR A 146 -6.40 9.81 24.39
CA TYR A 146 -5.58 9.35 23.28
C TYR A 146 -5.44 10.42 22.18
N GLY A 147 -4.38 10.29 21.38
CA GLY A 147 -4.06 11.19 20.28
C GLY A 147 -3.71 12.61 20.70
N ASP A 148 -3.37 13.44 19.72
CA ASP A 148 -2.92 14.83 19.93
C ASP A 148 -4.04 15.77 20.35
N THR A 149 -5.28 15.43 19.99
CA THR A 149 -6.47 16.21 20.37
C THR A 149 -7.03 15.86 21.74
N GLY A 150 -6.40 14.94 22.48
CA GLY A 150 -6.81 14.55 23.82
C GLY A 150 -8.21 13.93 23.87
N LYS A 151 -8.57 13.09 22.89
CA LYS A 151 -9.87 12.43 22.86
C LYS A 151 -10.04 11.52 24.08
N THR A 152 -11.20 11.57 24.73
CA THR A 152 -11.49 10.74 25.90
C THR A 152 -11.58 9.26 25.51
N VAL A 153 -10.84 8.41 26.22
CA VAL A 153 -10.87 6.95 26.05
C VAL A 153 -12.26 6.43 26.44
N GLY A 154 -12.93 5.70 25.53
CA GLY A 154 -14.29 5.20 25.72
C GLY A 154 -15.42 6.21 25.45
N GLY A 155 -15.10 7.46 25.06
CA GLY A 155 -16.10 8.51 24.87
C GLY A 155 -17.00 8.33 23.62
N ALA A 156 -16.40 8.03 22.47
CA ALA A 156 -17.10 7.84 21.19
C ALA A 156 -17.39 6.36 20.89
N GLY A 157 -17.55 5.55 21.95
CA GLY A 157 -17.63 4.10 21.87
C GLY A 157 -16.31 3.40 22.24
N ASN A 158 -16.41 2.08 22.46
CA ASN A 158 -15.27 1.25 22.86
C ASN A 158 -14.62 0.64 21.62
N MET A 159 -13.51 1.22 21.17
CA MET A 159 -12.68 0.60 20.15
C MET A 159 -11.93 -0.60 20.76
N PRO A 160 -12.08 -1.82 20.21
CA PRO A 160 -11.31 -2.97 20.66
C PRO A 160 -9.83 -2.81 20.33
N GLY A 161 -8.96 -3.46 21.11
CA GLY A 161 -7.53 -3.56 20.79
C GLY A 161 -7.26 -4.73 19.86
N PHE A 162 -6.49 -4.50 18.81
CA PHE A 162 -6.21 -5.50 17.78
C PHE A 162 -4.84 -6.17 17.91
N GLY A 163 -4.03 -5.81 18.92
CA GLY A 163 -2.69 -6.39 19.12
C GLY A 163 -2.64 -7.90 19.36
N GLY A 164 -3.76 -8.53 19.72
CA GLY A 164 -3.88 -9.99 19.83
C GLY A 164 -4.39 -10.68 18.56
N SER A 165 -4.93 -9.92 17.61
CA SER A 165 -5.57 -10.46 16.38
C SER A 165 -4.79 -10.14 15.12
N LEU A 166 -3.95 -9.10 15.14
CA LEU A 166 -3.16 -8.62 14.01
C LEU A 166 -1.68 -8.53 14.37
N THR A 167 -0.82 -8.78 13.40
CA THR A 167 0.63 -8.55 13.54
C THR A 167 0.94 -7.05 13.57
N PRO A 168 2.10 -6.63 14.13
CA PRO A 168 2.53 -5.24 14.08
C PRO A 168 2.55 -4.65 12.67
N GLU A 169 2.98 -5.43 11.68
CA GLU A 169 2.94 -5.06 10.27
C GLU A 169 1.51 -4.83 9.76
N GLN A 170 0.57 -5.71 10.09
CA GLN A 170 -0.83 -5.59 9.69
C GLN A 170 -1.50 -4.35 10.30
N ILE A 171 -1.20 -4.06 11.57
CA ILE A 171 -1.68 -2.84 12.25
C ILE A 171 -1.10 -1.59 11.57
N ALA A 172 0.19 -1.61 11.25
CA ALA A 172 0.84 -0.51 10.52
C ALA A 172 0.26 -0.32 9.12
N ALA A 173 -0.13 -1.42 8.44
CA ALA A 173 -0.77 -1.38 7.13
C ALA A 173 -2.14 -0.71 7.19
N VAL A 174 -3.00 -1.09 8.15
CA VAL A 174 -4.29 -0.43 8.38
C VAL A 174 -4.11 1.04 8.71
N ALA A 175 -3.20 1.36 9.63
CA ALA A 175 -2.95 2.74 10.01
C ALA A 175 -2.45 3.59 8.82
N ALA A 176 -1.64 3.03 7.92
CA ALA A 176 -1.24 3.69 6.68
C ALA A 176 -2.42 3.88 5.71
N PHE A 177 -3.22 2.84 5.51
CA PHE A 177 -4.41 2.88 4.66
C PHE A 177 -5.37 3.97 5.12
N ASP A 178 -5.73 4.03 6.40
CA ASP A 178 -6.67 5.02 6.93
C ASP A 178 -6.18 6.46 6.70
N ARG A 179 -4.89 6.68 6.96
CA ARG A 179 -4.25 8.00 6.78
C ARG A 179 -4.25 8.45 5.33
N VAL A 180 -4.00 7.53 4.39
CA VAL A 180 -4.00 7.83 2.95
C VAL A 180 -5.43 7.98 2.44
N ARG A 181 -6.26 6.98 2.69
CA ARG A 181 -7.60 6.85 2.09
C ARG A 181 -8.58 7.88 2.65
N PHE A 182 -8.57 8.09 3.97
CA PHE A 182 -9.55 8.94 4.66
C PHE A 182 -8.91 10.24 5.16
N GLY A 183 -7.67 10.17 5.65
CA GLY A 183 -6.95 11.33 6.20
C GLY A 183 -6.33 12.26 5.15
N GLY A 184 -6.21 11.85 3.90
CA GLY A 184 -5.60 12.65 2.83
C GLY A 184 -4.08 12.75 2.89
N ALA A 185 -3.40 11.86 3.61
CA ALA A 185 -1.93 11.81 3.62
C ALA A 185 -1.38 11.38 2.26
N ALA A 186 -0.26 11.97 1.86
CA ALA A 186 0.48 11.49 0.71
C ALA A 186 0.98 10.05 0.97
N PRO A 187 0.79 9.10 0.03
CA PRO A 187 1.12 7.69 0.25
C PRO A 187 2.58 7.45 0.67
N ASP A 188 3.53 8.15 0.07
CA ASP A 188 4.97 8.07 0.39
C ASP A 188 5.26 8.44 1.86
N LYS A 189 4.59 9.48 2.37
CA LYS A 189 4.73 9.93 3.76
C LYS A 189 4.08 8.97 4.75
N ALA A 190 2.90 8.45 4.42
CA ALA A 190 2.20 7.48 5.25
C ALA A 190 2.99 6.16 5.34
N LEU A 191 3.45 5.63 4.22
CA LEU A 191 4.24 4.40 4.16
C LEU A 191 5.58 4.52 4.88
N GLY A 192 6.27 5.66 4.71
CA GLY A 192 7.50 5.91 5.44
C GLY A 192 7.30 5.99 6.96
N ALA A 193 6.22 6.62 7.43
CA ALA A 193 5.94 6.74 8.86
C ALA A 193 5.47 5.41 9.47
N SER A 194 4.51 4.75 8.85
CA SER A 194 3.90 3.49 9.35
C SER A 194 4.82 2.29 9.17
N GLY A 195 5.48 2.15 8.01
CA GLY A 195 6.34 1.00 7.70
C GLY A 195 7.56 0.91 8.61
N ARG A 196 8.12 2.06 9.03
CA ARG A 196 9.20 2.11 10.05
C ARG A 196 8.71 1.77 11.45
N ALA A 197 7.45 2.07 11.76
CA ALA A 197 6.84 1.77 13.06
C ALA A 197 6.44 0.30 13.20
N GLY A 198 5.86 -0.31 12.15
CA GLY A 198 5.47 -1.72 12.13
C GLY A 198 6.64 -2.70 12.17
N GLY A 199 7.84 -2.30 11.69
CA GLY A 199 9.05 -3.12 11.74
C GLY A 199 9.83 -3.11 13.04
N LYS A 200 9.43 -2.27 14.01
CA LYS A 200 9.94 -2.38 15.37
C LYS A 200 8.94 -3.19 16.19
N GLY A 201 9.03 -4.53 16.08
CA GLY A 201 8.58 -5.39 17.17
C GLY A 201 9.23 -4.97 18.49
N PRO A 202 8.67 -5.35 19.65
CA PRO A 202 9.10 -4.84 20.94
C PRO A 202 10.61 -5.00 21.09
N ARG A 203 11.34 -3.89 21.20
CA ARG A 203 12.73 -3.92 21.64
C ARG A 203 12.70 -4.58 23.02
N LYS A 204 13.16 -5.82 23.10
CA LYS A 204 13.63 -6.39 24.36
C LYS A 204 14.65 -5.40 24.92
N SER A 205 14.27 -4.68 25.98
CA SER A 205 15.22 -4.01 26.84
C SER A 205 16.15 -5.10 27.38
N GLY A 206 17.41 -5.09 26.96
CA GLY A 206 18.40 -6.07 27.35
C GLY A 206 19.74 -5.38 27.54
N GLY A 207 20.24 -5.42 28.78
CA GLY A 207 21.55 -4.93 29.20
C GLY A 207 21.47 -3.71 30.09
#